data_AF-A0A2V7FX69-F1
#
_entry.id   AF-A0A2V7FX69-F1
#
_cell.length_a   1.000
_cell.length_b   1.000
_cell.length_c   1.000
_cell.angle_alpha   90.00
_cell.angle_beta   90.00
_cell.angle_gamma   90.00
#
_symmetry.space_group_name_H-M   'P 1'
#
loop_
_entity.id
_entity.type
_entity.pdbx_description
1 polymer ?
#
loop_
_entity_poly.entity_id
_entity_poly.type
_entity_poly.pdbx_seq_one_letter_code
_entity_poly.pdbx_strand_id
1 'polypeptide(L)'
;EAPLGIGLAGLYGARKLRADGRYAGRSIVHCLEGSATLKTDMVEVAAVDGVCLFLRRSLLESVGGFDEGYGFLHGYDRDLSFAVRESGWRCAVVNAPFVHRGGGTRTGEGAPRAVAADLAERRAALRRFAGKWRHRLPSDVRGVRERWGDWLPRPRARS
;
A
#
# COMPACT_ATOMS: atom_id res chain seq x y z
N GLU A 1 -6.80 19.41 -11.60
CA GLU A 1 -5.43 19.60 -12.15
C GLU A 1 -4.85 18.24 -12.51
N ALA A 2 -3.99 18.17 -13.53
CA ALA A 2 -3.31 16.93 -13.89
C ALA A 2 -2.26 16.58 -12.80
N PRO A 3 -2.05 15.29 -12.46
CA PRO A 3 -1.10 14.94 -11.41
C PRO A 3 0.34 15.37 -11.76
N LEU A 4 1.07 15.88 -10.76
CA LEU A 4 2.43 16.42 -10.94
C LEU A 4 3.47 15.37 -11.39
N GLY A 5 3.19 14.09 -11.17
CA GLY A 5 4.10 12.97 -11.49
C GLY A 5 3.96 11.83 -10.49
N ILE A 6 5.00 11.00 -10.37
CA ILE A 6 5.14 10.02 -9.28
C ILE A 6 5.88 10.70 -8.12
N GLY A 7 5.23 10.78 -6.96
CA GLY A 7 5.81 11.34 -5.74
C GLY A 7 6.35 10.28 -4.78
N LEU A 8 5.71 9.10 -4.77
CA LEU A 8 6.12 7.95 -3.95
C LEU A 8 6.18 6.69 -4.81
N ALA A 9 7.31 6.01 -4.80
CA ALA A 9 7.51 4.72 -5.43
C ALA A 9 7.86 3.64 -4.40
N GLY A 10 7.59 2.38 -4.73
CA GLY A 10 8.07 1.24 -3.96
C GLY A 10 7.99 -0.06 -4.74
N LEU A 11 8.11 -1.17 -4.03
CA LEU A 11 8.23 -2.51 -4.63
C LEU A 11 7.02 -3.42 -4.38
N TYR A 12 6.12 -2.97 -3.51
CA TYR A 12 4.90 -3.67 -3.12
C TYR A 12 3.81 -2.64 -2.87
N GLY A 13 2.57 -2.92 -3.27
CA GLY A 13 1.46 -2.00 -3.05
C GLY A 13 0.13 -2.57 -3.48
N ALA A 14 -0.92 -1.75 -3.38
CA ALA A 14 -2.27 -2.11 -3.79
C ALA A 14 -2.90 -1.03 -4.65
N ARG A 15 -3.49 -1.42 -5.77
CA ARG A 15 -4.22 -0.50 -6.67
C ARG A 15 -5.61 -0.13 -6.15
N LYS A 16 -6.16 -0.92 -5.22
CA LYS A 16 -7.46 -0.65 -4.59
C LYS A 16 -7.44 -0.85 -3.08
N LEU A 17 -8.03 0.12 -2.39
CA LEU A 17 -8.38 0.07 -0.97
C LEU A 17 -9.90 0.08 -0.80
N ARG A 18 -10.38 -0.73 0.13
CA ARG A 18 -11.79 -0.80 0.53
C ARG A 18 -12.17 0.39 1.42
N ALA A 19 -13.47 0.55 1.68
CA ALA A 19 -13.98 1.61 2.56
C ALA A 19 -13.42 1.52 3.99
N ASP A 20 -13.09 0.30 4.47
CA ASP A 20 -12.44 0.07 5.77
C ASP A 20 -10.91 0.28 5.73
N GLY A 21 -10.38 0.77 4.61
CA GLY A 21 -8.97 1.03 4.39
C GLY A 21 -8.13 -0.21 4.08
N ARG A 22 -8.68 -1.43 4.05
CA ARG A 22 -7.90 -2.63 3.73
C ARG A 22 -7.56 -2.70 2.24
N TYR A 23 -6.40 -3.26 1.93
CA TYR A 23 -6.03 -3.61 0.56
C TYR A 23 -7.02 -4.64 0.00
N ALA A 24 -7.49 -4.41 -1.22
CA ALA A 24 -8.21 -5.43 -1.96
C ALA A 24 -7.19 -6.40 -2.56
N GLY A 25 -7.14 -7.65 -2.05
CA GLY A 25 -6.09 -8.62 -2.39
C GLY A 25 -5.86 -8.83 -3.90
N ARG A 26 -6.92 -8.80 -4.72
CA ARG A 26 -6.83 -8.93 -6.19
C ARG A 26 -6.14 -7.75 -6.90
N SER A 27 -5.93 -6.65 -6.19
CA SER A 27 -5.30 -5.43 -6.71
C SER A 27 -3.87 -5.25 -6.21
N ILE A 28 -3.35 -6.20 -5.43
CA ILE A 28 -1.99 -6.17 -4.93
C ILE A 28 -1.04 -6.36 -6.11
N VAL A 29 0.02 -5.54 -6.13
CA VAL A 29 1.08 -5.60 -7.13
C VAL A 29 2.44 -5.54 -6.43
N HIS A 30 3.35 -6.42 -6.80
CA HIS A 30 4.71 -6.46 -6.27
C HIS A 30 5.69 -7.17 -7.18
N CYS A 31 6.96 -6.99 -6.86
CA CYS A 31 8.12 -7.58 -7.53
C CYS A 31 8.87 -8.59 -6.64
N LEU A 32 8.20 -9.15 -5.62
CA LEU A 32 8.79 -10.17 -4.76
C LEU A 32 9.27 -11.38 -5.59
N GLU A 33 10.54 -11.75 -5.43
CA GLU A 33 11.12 -12.88 -6.15
C GLU A 33 10.31 -14.17 -5.97
N GLY A 34 10.16 -14.93 -7.06
CA GLY A 34 9.38 -16.17 -7.10
C GLY A 34 7.85 -16.00 -7.09
N SER A 35 7.33 -14.79 -6.88
CA SER A 35 5.86 -14.56 -6.78
C SER A 35 5.38 -13.23 -7.38
N ALA A 36 6.22 -12.54 -8.14
CA ALA A 36 5.91 -11.23 -8.70
C ALA A 36 4.58 -11.19 -9.48
N THR A 37 3.85 -10.10 -9.29
CA THR A 37 2.54 -9.86 -9.93
C THR A 37 2.58 -8.69 -10.91
N LEU A 38 3.58 -7.81 -10.80
CA LEU A 38 3.83 -6.75 -11.78
C LEU A 38 4.34 -7.35 -13.10
N LYS A 39 3.82 -6.85 -14.23
CA LYS A 39 4.21 -7.31 -15.58
C LYS A 39 4.76 -6.19 -16.49
N THR A 40 4.79 -4.97 -16.00
CA THR A 40 5.20 -3.76 -16.71
C THR A 40 6.30 -3.07 -15.91
N ASP A 41 7.01 -2.11 -16.49
CA ASP A 41 8.10 -1.41 -15.80
C ASP A 41 7.62 -0.65 -14.54
N MET A 42 6.38 -0.21 -14.55
CA MET A 42 5.74 0.47 -13.43
C MET A 42 4.23 0.32 -13.51
N VAL A 43 3.54 0.36 -12.36
CA VAL A 43 2.09 0.56 -12.31
C VAL A 43 1.70 1.54 -11.20
N GLU A 44 0.71 2.38 -11.49
CA GLU A 44 0.11 3.26 -10.49
C GLU A 44 -0.65 2.44 -9.44
N VAL A 45 -0.41 2.75 -8.16
CA VAL A 45 -1.06 2.13 -7.01
C VAL A 45 -1.73 3.19 -6.14
N ALA A 46 -2.72 2.76 -5.37
CA ALA A 46 -3.41 3.62 -4.43
C ALA A 46 -2.61 3.80 -3.12
N ALA A 47 -1.86 2.78 -2.73
CA ALA A 47 -0.91 2.82 -1.62
C ALA A 47 0.31 1.93 -1.90
N VAL A 48 1.48 2.39 -1.48
CA VAL A 48 2.73 1.63 -1.43
C VAL A 48 2.88 1.05 -0.02
N ASP A 49 3.38 -0.18 0.06
CA ASP A 49 3.67 -0.87 1.31
C ASP A 49 5.10 -0.58 1.80
N GLY A 50 5.26 -0.55 3.12
CA GLY A 50 6.48 -0.16 3.82
C GLY A 50 7.71 -1.06 3.62
N VAL A 51 7.64 -2.14 2.83
CA VAL A 51 8.82 -2.95 2.47
C VAL A 51 9.95 -2.09 1.89
N CYS A 52 9.62 -1.14 1.01
CA CYS A 52 10.58 -0.20 0.44
C CYS A 52 9.84 1.04 -0.08
N LEU A 53 10.19 2.21 0.46
CA LEU A 53 9.59 3.50 0.11
C LEU A 53 10.66 4.41 -0.48
N PHE A 54 10.39 4.98 -1.65
CA PHE A 54 11.27 5.93 -2.33
C PHE A 54 10.51 7.21 -2.66
N LEU A 55 10.94 8.33 -2.08
CA LEU A 55 10.37 9.65 -2.30
C LEU A 55 11.41 10.75 -2.05
N ARG A 56 11.17 11.94 -2.62
CA ARG A 56 12.02 13.11 -2.36
C ARG A 56 11.83 13.57 -0.92
N ARG A 57 12.94 13.88 -0.24
CA ARG A 57 12.93 14.47 1.11
C ARG A 57 12.01 15.70 1.20
N SER A 58 12.12 16.61 0.23
CA SER A 58 11.28 17.82 0.20
C SER A 58 9.78 17.52 0.09
N LEU A 59 9.40 16.43 -0.58
CA LEU A 59 8.01 15.98 -0.63
C LEU A 59 7.58 15.34 0.69
N LEU A 60 8.44 14.53 1.32
CA LEU A 60 8.16 13.99 2.66
C LEU A 60 7.92 15.11 3.67
N GLU A 61 8.78 16.13 3.65
CA GLU A 61 8.67 17.31 4.53
C GLU A 61 7.40 18.12 4.22
N SER A 62 7.06 18.32 2.94
CA SER A 62 5.88 19.11 2.56
C SER A 62 4.54 18.44 2.90
N VAL A 63 4.51 17.11 3.01
CA VAL A 63 3.32 16.37 3.46
C VAL A 63 3.29 16.13 4.98
N GLY A 64 4.25 16.69 5.72
CA GLY A 64 4.30 16.64 7.19
C GLY A 64 5.00 15.41 7.78
N GLY A 65 5.76 14.66 6.97
CA GLY A 65 6.49 13.48 7.43
C GLY A 65 5.61 12.25 7.67
N PHE A 66 6.09 11.33 8.51
CA PHE A 66 5.29 10.21 8.97
C PHE A 66 4.39 10.65 10.14
N ASP A 67 3.13 10.20 10.15
CA ASP A 67 2.23 10.41 11.28
C ASP A 67 2.66 9.50 12.44
N GLU A 68 3.33 10.08 13.43
CA GLU A 68 3.86 9.38 14.61
C GLU A 68 2.78 8.68 15.45
N GLY A 69 1.49 9.02 15.24
CA GLY A 69 0.36 8.37 15.90
C GLY A 69 0.12 6.91 15.47
N TYR A 70 0.80 6.40 14.44
CA TYR A 70 0.71 4.98 14.02
C TYR A 70 1.64 4.04 14.80
N GLY A 71 2.64 4.58 15.52
CA GLY A 71 3.61 3.76 16.25
C GLY A 71 4.56 3.00 15.32
N PHE A 72 4.90 1.75 15.66
CA PHE A 72 6.09 1.09 15.12
C PHE A 72 5.90 0.37 13.77
N LEU A 73 4.81 -0.38 13.56
CA LEU A 73 4.73 -1.35 12.44
C LEU A 73 3.63 -1.09 11.40
N HIS A 74 2.52 -0.46 11.77
CA HIS A 74 1.30 -0.56 10.98
C HIS A 74 0.77 0.80 10.54
N GLY A 75 0.50 0.95 9.24
CA GLY A 75 -0.33 2.03 8.69
C GLY A 75 0.39 3.32 8.32
N TYR A 76 1.65 3.51 8.76
CA TYR A 76 2.47 4.68 8.41
C TYR A 76 2.69 4.84 6.89
N ASP A 77 2.88 3.73 6.19
CA ASP A 77 3.14 3.63 4.76
C ASP A 77 1.91 4.01 3.92
N ARG A 78 0.76 3.50 4.34
CA ARG A 78 -0.52 3.80 3.71
C ARG A 78 -0.95 5.23 3.96
N ASP A 79 -0.71 5.74 5.16
CA ASP A 79 -0.98 7.13 5.52
C ASP A 79 -0.13 8.08 4.66
N LEU A 80 1.18 7.83 4.59
CA LEU A 80 2.09 8.59 3.73
C LEU A 80 1.67 8.53 2.26
N SER A 81 1.27 7.35 1.77
CA SER A 81 0.77 7.21 0.39
C SER A 81 -0.44 8.09 0.10
N PHE A 82 -1.38 8.20 1.05
CA PHE A 82 -2.56 9.04 0.88
C PHE A 82 -2.20 10.53 1.02
N ALA A 83 -1.30 10.89 1.94
CA ALA A 83 -0.81 12.26 2.08
C ALA A 83 -0.10 12.76 0.81
N VAL A 84 0.76 11.93 0.21
CA VAL A 84 1.40 12.20 -1.10
C VAL A 84 0.36 12.37 -2.21
N ARG A 85 -0.71 11.58 -2.20
CA ARG A 85 -1.77 11.69 -3.21
C ARG A 85 -2.67 12.91 -3.01
N GLU A 86 -2.92 13.30 -1.76
CA GLU A 86 -3.67 14.51 -1.39
C GLU A 86 -2.94 15.77 -1.88
N SER A 87 -1.59 15.75 -1.90
CA SER A 87 -0.76 16.84 -2.41
C SER A 87 -0.58 16.86 -3.93
N GLY A 88 -1.38 16.08 -4.68
CA GLY A 88 -1.43 16.11 -6.14
C GLY A 88 -0.45 15.19 -6.86
N TRP A 89 0.34 14.40 -6.13
CA TRP A 89 1.24 13.40 -6.70
C TRP A 89 0.58 12.03 -6.83
N ARG A 90 1.23 11.11 -7.55
CA ARG A 90 0.82 9.71 -7.66
C ARG A 90 1.77 8.78 -6.93
N CYS A 91 1.27 7.59 -6.61
CA CYS A 91 2.04 6.50 -6.06
C CYS A 91 2.22 5.39 -7.10
N ALA A 92 3.38 4.73 -7.10
CA ALA A 92 3.63 3.63 -8.04
C ALA A 92 4.42 2.47 -7.42
N VAL A 93 4.23 1.28 -8.00
CA VAL A 93 5.16 0.16 -7.82
C VAL A 93 6.01 0.04 -9.07
N VAL A 94 7.32 -0.04 -8.89
CA VAL A 94 8.32 -0.15 -9.99
C VAL A 94 8.84 -1.58 -10.12
N ASN A 95 9.19 -1.97 -11.34
CA ASN A 95 9.71 -3.30 -11.65
C ASN A 95 11.19 -3.43 -11.26
N ALA A 96 11.41 -3.62 -9.96
CA ALA A 96 12.70 -4.00 -9.42
C ALA A 96 12.49 -5.24 -8.52
N PRO A 97 12.92 -6.43 -8.97
CA PRO A 97 12.84 -7.65 -8.17
C PRO A 97 13.53 -7.48 -6.82
N PHE A 98 12.93 -8.05 -5.77
CA PHE A 98 13.48 -7.99 -4.43
C PHE A 98 13.21 -9.26 -3.65
N VAL A 99 14.07 -9.49 -2.66
CA VAL A 99 13.89 -10.50 -1.62
C VAL A 99 13.40 -9.79 -0.36
N HIS A 100 12.31 -10.29 0.24
CA HIS A 100 11.84 -9.82 1.54
C HIS A 100 11.59 -11.01 2.46
N ARG A 101 12.31 -11.02 3.59
CA ARG A 101 12.13 -12.00 4.67
C ARG A 101 11.03 -11.52 5.60
N GLY A 102 9.79 -11.61 5.13
CA GLY A 102 8.60 -11.19 5.87
C GLY A 102 8.36 -12.03 7.14
N GLY A 103 7.65 -11.45 8.11
CA GLY A 103 7.23 -12.14 9.33
C GLY A 103 8.28 -12.20 10.45
N GLY A 104 9.58 -12.06 10.14
CA GLY A 104 10.65 -12.10 11.16
C GLY A 104 10.48 -11.06 12.27
N THR A 105 10.17 -9.80 11.93
CA THR A 105 10.01 -8.71 12.91
C THR A 105 8.75 -8.87 13.78
N ARG A 106 7.71 -9.56 13.29
CA ARG A 106 6.41 -9.68 13.98
C ARG A 106 6.25 -10.98 14.76
N THR A 107 6.74 -12.09 14.21
CA THR A 107 6.49 -13.45 14.75
C THR A 107 7.78 -14.22 15.01
N GLY A 108 8.95 -13.58 14.88
CA GLY A 108 10.24 -14.20 15.19
C GLY A 108 10.52 -14.27 16.69
N GLU A 109 11.49 -15.11 17.04
CA GLU A 109 12.10 -15.19 18.37
C GLU A 109 12.80 -13.84 18.65
N GLY A 110 12.16 -12.97 19.43
CA GLY A 110 12.60 -11.57 19.63
C GLY A 110 11.65 -10.49 19.06
N ALA A 111 10.44 -10.86 18.64
CA ALA A 111 9.43 -9.88 18.27
C ALA A 111 9.21 -8.84 19.39
N PRO A 112 9.18 -7.53 19.08
CA PRO A 112 9.11 -6.46 20.09
C PRO A 112 7.74 -6.39 20.79
N ARG A 113 6.77 -7.16 20.28
CA ARG A 113 5.39 -7.19 20.75
C ARG A 113 4.89 -8.63 20.73
N ALA A 114 4.12 -9.00 21.75
CA ALA A 114 3.35 -10.23 21.73
C ALA A 114 2.33 -10.20 20.58
N VAL A 115 2.04 -11.36 20.00
CA VAL A 115 1.14 -11.48 18.83
C VAL A 115 -0.21 -10.81 19.04
N ALA A 116 -0.82 -10.96 20.22
CA ALA A 116 -2.12 -10.35 20.52
C ALA A 116 -2.05 -8.81 20.53
N ALA A 117 -0.96 -8.24 21.04
CA ALA A 117 -0.72 -6.80 21.08
C ALA A 117 -0.47 -6.25 19.67
N ASP A 118 0.38 -6.90 18.86
CA ASP A 118 0.59 -6.54 17.46
C ASP A 118 -0.72 -6.54 16.65
N LEU A 119 -1.56 -7.56 16.83
CA LEU A 119 -2.86 -7.62 16.17
C LEU A 119 -3.79 -6.48 16.62
N ALA A 120 -3.72 -6.07 17.89
CA ALA A 120 -4.48 -4.94 18.40
C ALA A 120 -3.98 -3.61 17.82
N GLU A 121 -2.67 -3.40 17.78
CA GLU A 121 -2.01 -2.24 17.16
C GLU A 121 -2.38 -2.15 15.67
N ARG A 122 -2.30 -3.26 14.92
CA ARG A 122 -2.71 -3.32 13.52
C ARG A 122 -4.17 -2.93 13.31
N ARG A 123 -5.08 -3.39 14.18
CA ARG A 123 -6.50 -3.02 14.14
C ARG A 123 -6.71 -1.54 14.46
N ALA A 124 -5.98 -1.01 15.43
CA ALA A 124 -6.04 0.40 15.80
C ALA A 124 -5.53 1.30 14.66
N ALA A 125 -4.38 0.97 14.07
CA ALA A 125 -3.83 1.63 12.90
C ALA A 125 -4.82 1.64 11.72
N LEU A 126 -5.45 0.49 11.43
CA LEU A 126 -6.45 0.42 10.37
C LEU A 126 -7.65 1.34 10.62
N ARG A 127 -8.18 1.37 11.85
CA ARG A 127 -9.28 2.27 12.22
C ARG A 127 -8.89 3.73 12.13
N ARG A 128 -7.69 4.10 12.61
CA ARG A 128 -7.15 5.46 12.50
C ARG A 128 -7.08 5.89 11.04
N PHE A 129 -6.47 5.07 10.19
CA PHE A 129 -6.35 5.31 8.76
C PHE A 129 -7.71 5.51 8.09
N ALA A 130 -8.65 4.58 8.32
CA ALA A 130 -9.98 4.65 7.73
C ALA A 130 -10.76 5.90 8.18
N GLY A 131 -10.61 6.30 9.45
CA GLY A 131 -11.22 7.52 9.98
C GLY A 131 -10.63 8.80 9.37
N LYS A 132 -9.30 8.90 9.32
CA LYS A 132 -8.55 10.04 8.76
C LYS A 132 -8.86 10.23 7.27
N TRP A 133 -8.85 9.15 6.51
CA TRP A 133 -8.99 9.17 5.05
C TRP A 133 -10.38 8.78 4.54
N ARG A 134 -11.42 8.87 5.38
CA ARG A 134 -12.80 8.48 5.03
C ARG A 134 -13.30 9.11 3.72
N HIS A 135 -12.88 10.34 3.44
CA HIS A 135 -13.29 11.13 2.28
C HIS A 135 -12.57 10.71 0.99
N ARG A 136 -11.50 9.91 1.09
CA ARG A 136 -10.75 9.32 -0.03
C ARG A 136 -10.98 7.82 -0.17
N LEU A 137 -11.77 7.20 0.71
CA LEU A 137 -12.05 5.78 0.72
C LEU A 137 -13.50 5.49 0.27
N PRO A 138 -13.75 4.42 -0.50
CA PRO A 138 -12.76 3.52 -1.11
C PRO A 138 -11.92 4.24 -2.18
N SER A 139 -10.68 3.78 -2.38
CA SER A 139 -9.79 4.31 -3.41
C SER A 139 -9.49 3.22 -4.43
N ASP A 140 -9.66 3.50 -5.72
CA ASP A 140 -9.32 2.58 -6.81
C ASP A 140 -8.67 3.38 -7.95
N VAL A 141 -7.35 3.21 -8.14
CA VAL A 141 -6.60 3.91 -9.20
C VAL A 141 -6.63 3.17 -10.55
N ARG A 142 -7.34 2.04 -10.63
CA ARG A 142 -7.45 1.29 -11.88
C ARG A 142 -8.36 2.01 -12.86
N GLY A 143 -8.03 1.91 -14.15
CA GLY A 143 -8.84 2.45 -15.23
C GLY A 143 -10.22 1.78 -15.28
N VAL A 144 -11.21 2.46 -15.87
CA VAL A 144 -12.60 1.95 -15.96
C VAL A 144 -12.64 0.52 -16.50
N ARG A 145 -11.95 0.24 -17.62
CA ARG A 145 -11.90 -1.08 -18.25
C ARG A 145 -11.39 -2.19 -17.32
N GLU A 146 -10.34 -1.87 -16.53
CA GLU A 146 -9.75 -2.83 -15.59
C GLU A 146 -10.74 -3.16 -14.45
N ARG A 147 -11.52 -2.18 -14.01
CA ARG A 147 -12.54 -2.37 -12.95
C ARG A 147 -13.70 -3.22 -13.42
N TRP A 148 -14.07 -3.15 -14.71
CA TRP A 148 -15.11 -3.99 -15.29
C TRP A 148 -14.73 -5.47 -15.29
N GLY A 149 -13.44 -5.79 -15.42
CA GLY A 149 -12.93 -7.16 -15.32
C GLY A 149 -13.23 -7.85 -13.97
N ASP A 150 -13.49 -7.09 -12.90
CA ASP A 150 -13.88 -7.66 -11.60
C ASP A 150 -15.29 -8.29 -11.63
N TRP A 151 -16.14 -7.92 -12.59
CA TRP A 151 -17.52 -8.39 -12.75
C TRP A 151 -17.63 -9.65 -13.63
N LEU A 152 -16.55 -10.02 -14.32
CA LEU A 152 -16.50 -11.24 -15.11
C LEU A 152 -16.16 -12.44 -14.22
N PRO A 153 -16.98 -13.52 -14.20
CA PRO A 153 -16.62 -14.74 -13.50
C PRO A 153 -15.35 -15.33 -14.15
N ARG A 154 -14.35 -15.67 -13.33
CA ARG A 154 -13.16 -16.37 -13.85
C ARG A 154 -13.53 -17.81 -14.19
N PRO A 155 -13.02 -18.36 -15.31
CA PRO A 155 -13.06 -19.80 -15.54
C PRO A 155 -12.34 -20.49 -14.37
N ARG A 156 -12.94 -21.56 -13.85
CA ARG A 156 -12.31 -22.39 -12.79
C ARG A 156 -10.95 -22.86 -13.31
N ALA A 157 -9.90 -22.65 -12.53
CA ALA A 157 -8.60 -23.24 -12.82
C ALA A 157 -8.80 -24.77 -12.90
N ARG A 158 -8.41 -25.38 -14.02
CA ARG A 158 -8.36 -26.84 -14.12
C ARG A 158 -7.22 -27.31 -13.22
N SER A 159 -7.56 -28.20 -12.29
CA SER A 159 -6.65 -28.93 -11.40
C SER A 159 -5.69 -29.81 -12.18
#